data_AF-A0A0B1SLY9-F1
#
_entry.id   AF-A0A0B1SLY9-F1
#
_cell.length_a   1.000
_cell.length_b   1.000
_cell.length_c   1.000
_cell.angle_alpha   90.00
_cell.angle_beta   90.00
_cell.angle_gamma   90.00
#
_symmetry.space_group_name_H-M   'P 1'
#
loop_
_entity.id
_entity.type
_entity.pdbx_description
1 polymer ?
#
loop_
_entity_poly.entity_id
_entity_poly.type
_entity_poly.pdbx_seq_one_letter_code
_entity_poly.pdbx_strand_id
1 'polypeptide(L)'
;YVYIMTYASQRCDYYMQLEDDVTAAAGYARVIFNYIKLKNGTDWFVMGFTPMGFIGKLFSADNLKYMTYAIALYYRFKPVDWILEDVLRSRYCSLEKSWKDCSLEVNARRLNCGSSQFQHDGKVSTLDGKIQKIRDAQFNRGMSQGKRSNPPATVRSSMSASSMHTPQRGYDKNVAMWLLDPKQGDYISIVFEKQVNITGKILTLD
;
A
#
# COMPACT_ATOMS: atom_id res chain seq x y z
N TYR A 1 5.12 -5.55 10.08
CA TYR A 1 3.76 -5.18 9.60
C TYR A 1 2.89 -4.53 10.67
N VAL A 2 2.57 -5.21 11.78
CA VAL A 2 1.52 -4.76 12.74
C VAL A 2 1.74 -3.34 13.28
N TYR A 3 2.96 -2.97 13.67
CA TYR A 3 3.24 -1.63 14.23
C TYR A 3 2.81 -0.49 13.31
N ILE A 4 3.26 -0.51 12.05
CA ILE A 4 2.95 0.53 11.05
C ILE A 4 1.45 0.53 10.74
N MET A 5 0.84 -0.64 10.59
CA MET A 5 -0.60 -0.75 10.35
C MET A 5 -1.43 -0.15 11.50
N THR A 6 -1.08 -0.46 12.75
CA THR A 6 -1.77 0.10 13.92
C THR A 6 -1.61 1.61 13.99
N TYR A 7 -0.40 2.12 13.73
CA TYR A 7 -0.14 3.57 13.68
C TYR A 7 -0.98 4.26 12.59
N ALA A 8 -1.01 3.70 11.38
CA ALA A 8 -1.74 4.23 10.25
C ALA A 8 -3.27 4.18 10.47
N SER A 9 -3.79 3.14 11.12
CA SER A 9 -5.23 2.97 11.39
C SER A 9 -5.86 4.10 12.22
N GLN A 10 -5.04 4.92 12.87
CA GLN A 10 -5.47 6.06 13.69
C GLN A 10 -5.26 7.42 13.00
N ARG A 11 -4.57 7.46 11.85
CA ARG A 11 -4.04 8.70 11.25
C ARG A 11 -4.30 8.85 9.76
N CYS A 12 -4.70 7.78 9.08
CA CYS A 12 -4.93 7.75 7.64
C CYS A 12 -6.32 7.20 7.35
N ASP A 13 -6.97 7.68 6.29
CA ASP A 13 -8.24 7.11 5.82
C ASP A 13 -8.03 5.72 5.19
N TYR A 14 -6.88 5.53 4.54
CA TYR A 14 -6.50 4.31 3.84
C TYR A 14 -5.05 3.94 4.11
N TYR A 15 -4.76 2.64 4.07
CA TYR A 15 -3.43 2.06 4.21
C TYR A 15 -3.15 1.09 3.09
N MET A 16 -1.99 1.21 2.43
CA MET A 16 -1.50 0.27 1.43
C MET A 16 -0.36 -0.56 2.01
N GLN A 17 -0.51 -1.88 2.03
CA GLN A 17 0.59 -2.77 2.39
C GLN A 17 1.57 -2.93 1.22
N LEU A 18 2.83 -2.57 1.44
CA LEU A 18 3.94 -2.78 0.51
C LEU A 18 5.12 -3.45 1.24
N GLU A 19 6.06 -3.97 0.47
CA GLU A 19 7.35 -4.53 0.91
C GLU A 19 8.48 -3.69 0.30
N ASP A 20 9.70 -3.86 0.77
CA ASP A 20 10.88 -3.07 0.39
C ASP A 20 11.40 -3.39 -1.02
N ASP A 21 11.01 -4.53 -1.59
CA ASP A 21 11.48 -5.03 -2.87
C ASP A 21 10.41 -4.96 -3.98
N VAL A 22 9.60 -3.90 -3.98
CA VAL A 22 8.54 -3.69 -4.99
C VAL A 22 8.85 -2.54 -5.96
N THR A 23 8.68 -2.78 -7.26
CA THR A 23 8.61 -1.71 -8.25
C THR A 23 7.15 -1.29 -8.47
N ALA A 24 6.89 0.01 -8.34
CA ALA A 24 5.59 0.59 -8.66
C ALA A 24 5.45 0.92 -10.16
N ALA A 25 4.25 0.73 -10.68
CA ALA A 25 3.89 1.12 -12.04
C ALA A 25 3.87 2.65 -12.19
N ALA A 26 4.14 3.13 -13.40
CA ALA A 26 4.08 4.56 -13.69
C ALA A 26 2.65 5.10 -13.45
N GLY A 27 2.50 6.08 -12.55
CA GLY A 27 1.20 6.66 -12.23
C GLY A 27 0.31 5.81 -11.30
N TYR A 28 0.88 4.84 -10.58
CA TYR A 28 0.16 3.95 -9.66
C TYR A 28 -0.81 4.68 -8.72
N ALA A 29 -0.37 5.80 -8.14
CA ALA A 29 -1.16 6.64 -7.25
C ALA A 29 -2.49 7.07 -7.86
N ARG A 30 -2.47 7.52 -9.13
CA ARG A 30 -3.67 7.95 -9.85
C ARG A 30 -4.63 6.79 -10.05
N VAL A 31 -4.11 5.61 -10.42
CA VAL A 31 -4.93 4.40 -10.59
C VAL A 31 -5.60 4.03 -9.26
N ILE A 32 -4.85 4.03 -8.16
CA ILE A 32 -5.38 3.73 -6.82
C ILE A 32 -6.47 4.72 -6.42
N PHE A 33 -6.20 6.03 -6.47
CA PHE A 33 -7.19 7.04 -6.06
C PHE A 33 -8.43 7.04 -6.96
N ASN A 34 -8.27 6.86 -8.26
CA ASN A 34 -9.42 6.73 -9.17
C ASN A 34 -10.23 5.48 -8.87
N TYR A 35 -9.58 4.36 -8.53
CA TYR A 35 -10.26 3.11 -8.19
C TYR A 35 -11.02 3.23 -6.87
N ILE A 36 -10.44 3.85 -5.84
CA ILE A 36 -11.13 4.17 -4.58
C ILE A 36 -12.38 5.00 -4.88
N LYS A 37 -12.25 6.07 -5.67
CA LYS A 37 -13.38 6.92 -6.04
C LYS A 37 -14.45 6.17 -6.84
N LEU A 38 -14.04 5.30 -7.76
CA LEU A 38 -14.93 4.46 -8.56
C LEU A 38 -15.73 3.48 -7.70
N LYS A 39 -15.14 3.00 -6.59
CA LYS A 39 -15.74 2.03 -5.67
C LYS A 39 -16.36 2.69 -4.43
N ASN A 40 -16.55 4.01 -4.47
CA ASN A 40 -17.24 4.72 -3.40
C ASN A 40 -18.67 4.18 -3.24
N GLY A 41 -19.11 3.98 -1.99
CA GLY A 41 -20.41 3.39 -1.68
C GLY A 41 -20.49 1.85 -1.84
N THR A 42 -19.42 1.18 -2.27
CA THR A 42 -19.36 -0.29 -2.25
C THR A 42 -18.86 -0.78 -0.89
N ASP A 43 -19.47 -1.83 -0.33
CA ASP A 43 -18.96 -2.53 0.85
C ASP A 43 -17.81 -3.46 0.44
N TRP A 44 -16.58 -3.12 0.84
CA TRP A 44 -15.38 -3.91 0.58
C TRP A 44 -14.50 -3.98 1.83
N PHE A 45 -13.80 -5.11 1.99
CA PHE A 45 -12.85 -5.30 3.08
C PHE A 45 -11.43 -4.92 2.67
N VAL A 46 -11.01 -5.35 1.48
CA VAL A 46 -9.67 -5.12 0.93
C VAL A 46 -9.73 -4.89 -0.58
N MET A 47 -8.90 -3.98 -1.09
CA MET A 47 -8.65 -3.83 -2.53
C MET A 47 -7.24 -4.30 -2.88
N GLY A 48 -7.10 -5.23 -3.82
CA GLY A 48 -5.83 -5.69 -4.36
C GLY A 48 -5.41 -4.88 -5.60
N PHE A 49 -4.17 -4.41 -5.62
CA PHE A 49 -3.52 -3.78 -6.77
C PHE A 49 -2.37 -4.62 -7.35
N THR A 50 -2.25 -5.84 -6.86
CA THR A 50 -1.42 -6.91 -7.42
C THR A 50 -1.98 -8.25 -6.94
N PRO A 51 -1.95 -9.31 -7.76
CA PRO A 51 -2.29 -10.66 -7.34
C PRO A 51 -1.21 -11.28 -6.44
N MET A 52 -0.05 -10.62 -6.25
CA MET A 52 1.08 -11.15 -5.51
C MET A 52 0.88 -11.05 -4.00
N GLY A 53 0.50 -12.18 -3.39
CA GLY A 53 0.46 -12.36 -1.94
C GLY A 53 -0.27 -11.22 -1.21
N PHE A 54 0.30 -10.80 -0.08
CA PHE A 54 -0.23 -9.75 0.80
C PHE A 54 0.25 -8.33 0.43
N ILE A 55 0.99 -8.20 -0.67
CA ILE A 55 1.48 -6.92 -1.22
C ILE A 55 0.35 -6.23 -2.00
N GLY A 56 0.41 -4.91 -2.04
CA GLY A 56 -0.53 -4.06 -2.77
C GLY A 56 -1.97 -4.24 -2.30
N LYS A 57 -2.16 -4.57 -1.01
CA LYS A 57 -3.46 -4.66 -0.36
C LYS A 57 -3.78 -3.34 0.30
N LEU A 58 -4.85 -2.71 -0.15
CA LEU A 58 -5.38 -1.48 0.40
C LEU A 58 -6.52 -1.79 1.37
N PHE A 59 -6.46 -1.18 2.55
CA PHE A 59 -7.50 -1.25 3.57
C PHE A 59 -7.98 0.16 3.91
N SER A 60 -9.26 0.31 4.26
CA SER A 60 -9.71 1.47 5.02
C SER A 60 -9.16 1.41 6.45
N ALA A 61 -9.07 2.55 7.13
CA ALA A 61 -8.63 2.64 8.52
C ALA A 61 -9.36 1.63 9.43
N ASP A 62 -10.67 1.47 9.26
CA ASP A 62 -11.49 0.59 10.08
C ASP A 62 -11.26 -0.89 9.76
N ASN A 63 -11.21 -1.27 8.48
CA ASN A 63 -10.90 -2.64 8.10
C ASN A 63 -9.47 -3.04 8.50
N LEU A 64 -8.54 -2.08 8.48
CA LEU A 64 -7.15 -2.30 8.91
C LEU A 64 -7.07 -2.69 10.38
N LYS A 65 -7.88 -2.12 11.28
CA LYS A 65 -7.90 -2.48 12.71
C LYS A 65 -8.18 -3.97 12.89
N TYR A 66 -9.20 -4.50 12.22
CA TYR A 66 -9.52 -5.93 12.26
C TYR A 66 -8.35 -6.78 11.75
N MET A 67 -7.70 -6.36 10.66
CA MET A 67 -6.52 -7.06 10.15
C MET A 67 -5.38 -7.04 11.18
N THR A 68 -5.11 -5.92 11.84
CA THR A 68 -4.06 -5.85 12.86
C THR A 68 -4.31 -6.77 14.05
N TYR A 69 -5.56 -6.86 14.52
CA TYR A 69 -5.93 -7.79 15.59
C TYR A 69 -5.76 -9.25 15.17
N ALA A 70 -6.20 -9.60 13.96
CA ALA A 70 -6.04 -10.96 13.45
C ALA A 70 -4.56 -11.35 13.29
N ILE A 71 -3.73 -10.45 12.78
CA ILE A 71 -2.27 -10.69 12.68
C ILE A 71 -1.68 -10.86 14.08
N ALA A 72 -1.99 -9.96 15.03
CA ALA A 72 -1.47 -10.05 16.39
C ALA A 72 -1.82 -11.39 17.07
N LEU A 73 -3.02 -11.92 16.82
CA LEU A 73 -3.46 -13.21 17.35
C LEU A 73 -2.78 -14.41 16.66
N TYR A 74 -2.60 -14.35 15.33
CA TYR A 74 -2.29 -15.56 14.55
C TYR A 74 -0.91 -15.59 13.88
N TYR A 75 -0.08 -14.54 13.98
CA TYR A 75 1.19 -14.46 13.23
C TYR A 75 2.17 -15.60 13.52
N ARG A 76 2.10 -16.23 14.70
CA ARG A 76 2.94 -17.38 15.07
C ARG A 76 2.48 -18.71 14.47
N PHE A 77 1.23 -18.76 14.01
CA PHE A 77 0.59 -20.00 13.57
C PHE A 77 0.34 -20.02 12.06
N LYS A 78 0.17 -18.85 11.44
CA LYS A 78 -0.23 -18.74 10.03
C LYS A 78 0.51 -17.59 9.35
N PRO A 79 0.88 -17.76 8.07
CA PRO A 79 1.37 -16.65 7.27
C PRO A 79 0.25 -15.62 7.06
N VAL A 80 0.63 -14.36 6.82
CA VAL A 80 -0.31 -13.22 6.77
C VAL A 80 -1.38 -13.37 5.67
N ASP A 81 -1.03 -13.98 4.54
CA ASP A 81 -1.99 -14.30 3.47
C ASP A 81 -3.12 -15.22 3.96
N TRP A 82 -2.78 -16.25 4.74
CA TRP A 82 -3.76 -17.19 5.28
C TRP A 82 -4.62 -16.52 6.36
N ILE A 83 -4.02 -15.63 7.16
CA ILE A 83 -4.77 -14.83 8.13
C ILE A 83 -5.80 -13.95 7.40
N LEU A 84 -5.43 -13.34 6.26
CA LEU A 84 -6.37 -12.54 5.45
C LEU A 84 -7.54 -13.39 4.93
N GLU A 85 -7.25 -14.59 4.39
CA GLU A 85 -8.29 -15.52 3.95
C GLU A 85 -9.23 -15.91 5.09
N ASP A 86 -8.67 -16.23 6.25
CA ASP A 86 -9.46 -16.62 7.43
C ASP A 86 -10.32 -15.46 7.94
N VAL A 87 -9.82 -14.22 7.94
CA VAL A 87 -10.61 -13.03 8.30
C VAL A 87 -11.77 -12.85 7.33
N LEU A 88 -11.52 -12.90 6.03
CA LEU A 88 -12.56 -12.72 5.02
C LEU A 88 -13.63 -13.81 5.11
N ARG A 89 -13.22 -15.07 5.25
CA ARG A 89 -14.15 -16.17 5.42
C ARG A 89 -14.94 -16.02 6.72
N SER A 90 -14.28 -15.76 7.84
CA SER A 90 -14.97 -15.64 9.14
C SER A 90 -15.96 -14.48 9.20
N ARG A 91 -15.70 -13.38 8.46
CA ARG A 91 -16.60 -12.21 8.45
C ARG A 91 -17.77 -12.36 7.47
N TYR A 92 -17.57 -13.05 6.34
CA TYR A 92 -18.52 -12.99 5.22
C TYR A 92 -19.11 -14.36 4.81
N CYS A 93 -18.68 -15.46 5.45
CA CYS A 93 -19.19 -16.81 5.21
C CYS A 93 -19.82 -17.36 6.50
N SER A 94 -21.11 -17.73 6.43
CA SER A 94 -21.78 -18.49 7.49
C SER A 94 -21.40 -19.97 7.42
N LEU A 95 -21.36 -20.65 8.56
CA LEU A 95 -21.04 -22.09 8.65
C LEU A 95 -22.02 -22.97 7.87
N GLU A 96 -23.24 -22.49 7.65
CA GLU A 96 -24.29 -23.22 6.93
C GLU A 96 -24.20 -23.08 5.40
N LYS A 97 -23.42 -22.10 4.91
CA LYS A 97 -23.31 -21.83 3.47
C LYS A 97 -22.34 -22.81 2.81
N SER A 98 -22.63 -23.13 1.55
CA SER A 98 -21.71 -23.93 0.75
C SER A 98 -20.41 -23.17 0.46
N TRP A 99 -19.34 -23.91 0.15
CA TRP A 99 -18.07 -23.32 -0.28
C TRP A 99 -18.22 -22.36 -1.47
N LYS A 100 -19.13 -22.66 -2.41
CA LYS A 100 -19.38 -21.81 -3.59
C LYS A 100 -20.00 -20.47 -3.18
N ASP A 101 -21.02 -20.51 -2.32
CA ASP A 101 -21.69 -19.29 -1.86
C ASP A 101 -20.73 -18.42 -1.04
N CYS A 102 -19.91 -19.04 -0.20
CA CYS A 102 -18.90 -18.32 0.56
C CYS A 102 -17.83 -17.67 -0.33
N SER A 103 -17.38 -18.36 -1.38
CA SER A 103 -16.44 -17.80 -2.34
C SER A 103 -17.03 -16.56 -3.03
N LEU A 104 -18.31 -16.59 -3.41
CA LEU A 104 -19.00 -15.44 -4.01
C LEU A 104 -19.05 -14.24 -3.05
N GLU A 105 -19.44 -14.46 -1.80
CA GLU A 105 -19.53 -13.39 -0.79
C GLU A 105 -18.16 -12.77 -0.48
N VAL A 106 -17.14 -13.61 -0.31
CA VAL A 106 -15.76 -13.16 -0.07
C VAL A 106 -15.23 -12.36 -1.27
N ASN A 107 -15.45 -12.85 -2.50
CA ASN A 107 -15.01 -12.16 -3.71
C ASN A 107 -15.73 -10.82 -3.92
N ALA A 108 -16.98 -10.68 -3.45
CA ALA A 108 -17.67 -9.39 -3.47
C ALA A 108 -17.01 -8.35 -2.54
N ARG A 109 -16.36 -8.78 -1.44
CA ARG A 109 -15.66 -7.88 -0.49
C ARG A 109 -14.16 -7.78 -0.74
N ARG A 110 -13.60 -8.68 -1.54
CA ARG A 110 -12.21 -8.64 -2.01
C ARG A 110 -12.19 -8.10 -3.44
N LEU A 111 -12.08 -6.79 -3.54
CA LEU A 111 -11.98 -6.15 -4.85
C LEU A 111 -10.57 -6.29 -5.39
N ASN A 112 -10.42 -6.53 -6.69
CA ASN A 112 -9.13 -6.50 -7.36
C ASN A 112 -9.17 -5.46 -8.47
N CYS A 113 -8.16 -4.61 -8.52
CA CYS A 113 -7.91 -3.72 -9.64
C CYS A 113 -7.43 -4.57 -10.82
N GLY A 114 -8.06 -4.44 -11.99
CA GLY A 114 -7.69 -5.21 -13.19
C GLY A 114 -6.31 -4.86 -13.75
N SER A 115 -5.70 -3.76 -13.30
CA SER A 115 -4.35 -3.34 -13.66
C SER A 115 -3.42 -3.45 -12.46
N SER A 116 -2.40 -4.30 -12.57
CA SER A 116 -1.39 -4.47 -11.51
C SER A 116 -0.48 -3.24 -11.43
N GLN A 117 -0.39 -2.67 -10.23
CA GLN A 117 0.37 -1.46 -9.94
C GLN A 117 1.70 -1.71 -9.24
N PHE A 118 1.92 -2.93 -8.75
CA PHE A 118 3.13 -3.30 -8.03
C PHE A 118 3.65 -4.63 -8.54
N GLN A 119 4.95 -4.70 -8.76
CA GLN A 119 5.71 -5.88 -9.13
C GLN A 119 6.73 -6.16 -8.03
N HIS A 120 6.70 -7.36 -7.47
CA HIS A 120 7.72 -7.81 -6.52
C HIS A 120 8.98 -8.22 -7.30
N ASP A 121 10.13 -7.63 -6.95
CA ASP A 121 11.43 -7.81 -7.59
C ASP A 121 12.42 -8.64 -6.74
N GLY A 122 12.01 -9.10 -5.56
CA GLY A 122 12.78 -10.02 -4.73
C GLY A 122 13.13 -11.31 -5.47
N LYS A 123 14.43 -11.51 -5.74
CA LYS A 123 14.98 -12.68 -6.45
C LYS A 123 15.14 -13.92 -5.56
N VAL A 124 15.18 -13.73 -4.24
CA VAL A 124 15.37 -14.78 -3.23
C VAL A 124 14.20 -14.70 -2.26
N SER A 125 13.30 -15.69 -2.31
CA SER A 125 12.22 -15.78 -1.33
C SER A 125 12.78 -16.15 0.04
N THR A 126 12.15 -15.65 1.10
CA THR A 126 12.36 -16.11 2.48
C THR A 126 11.92 -17.56 2.71
N LEU A 127 11.24 -18.17 1.73
CA LEU A 127 10.97 -19.62 1.68
C LEU A 127 12.13 -20.33 0.97
N ASP A 128 12.79 -21.24 1.70
CA ASP A 128 13.91 -22.03 1.19
C ASP A 128 13.64 -22.61 -0.21
N GLY A 129 14.52 -22.30 -1.16
CA GLY A 129 14.52 -22.86 -2.51
C GLY A 129 13.57 -22.23 -3.53
N LYS A 130 12.79 -21.19 -3.18
CA LYS A 130 11.86 -20.56 -4.14
C LYS A 130 12.48 -19.33 -4.83
N ILE A 131 13.04 -19.55 -6.02
CA ILE A 131 13.46 -18.46 -6.92
C ILE A 131 12.21 -17.87 -7.59
N GLN A 132 11.83 -16.66 -7.19
CA GLN A 132 10.62 -16.01 -7.68
C GLN A 132 10.89 -15.27 -9.00
N LYS A 133 10.55 -15.88 -10.14
CA LYS A 133 10.66 -15.29 -11.50
C LYS A 133 9.34 -14.73 -12.04
N ILE A 134 8.28 -14.72 -11.23
CA ILE A 134 6.93 -14.39 -11.69
C ILE A 134 6.83 -12.88 -11.91
N ARG A 135 6.72 -12.48 -13.17
CA ARG A 135 6.28 -11.14 -13.55
C ARG A 135 4.80 -11.15 -13.83
N ASP A 136 4.08 -10.18 -13.28
CA ASP A 136 2.66 -10.02 -13.56
C ASP A 136 2.48 -9.51 -14.99
N ALA A 137 1.68 -10.24 -15.78
CA ALA A 137 1.37 -9.88 -17.15
C ALA A 137 0.67 -8.52 -17.27
N GLN A 138 -0.07 -8.05 -16.26
CA GLN A 138 -0.81 -6.79 -16.28
C GLN A 138 0.00 -5.59 -15.75
N PHE A 139 1.22 -5.80 -15.25
CA PHE A 139 2.07 -4.73 -14.73
C PHE A 139 2.48 -3.75 -15.84
N ASN A 140 2.34 -2.44 -15.58
CA ASN A 140 2.62 -1.35 -16.52
C ASN A 140 1.83 -1.37 -17.85
N ARG A 141 0.76 -2.17 -17.96
CA ARG A 141 -0.12 -2.15 -19.16
C ARG A 141 -1.17 -1.03 -19.12
N GLY A 142 -1.36 -0.37 -17.98
CA GLY A 142 -2.23 0.78 -17.83
C GLY A 142 -1.56 2.08 -18.30
N MET A 143 -2.03 2.61 -19.43
CA MET A 143 -1.73 3.91 -20.04
C MET A 143 -0.54 4.70 -19.47
N SER A 144 0.57 4.68 -20.22
CA SER A 144 1.61 5.72 -20.18
C SER A 144 0.95 7.09 -20.31
N GLN A 145 0.87 7.86 -19.22
CA GLN A 145 0.48 9.26 -19.29
C GLN A 145 1.18 10.12 -18.23
N GLY A 146 2.05 11.01 -18.74
CA GLY A 146 2.46 12.28 -18.13
C GLY A 146 3.41 12.20 -16.95
N LYS A 147 4.62 12.77 -17.09
CA LYS A 147 5.46 13.16 -15.94
C LYS A 147 4.65 14.12 -15.06
N ARG A 148 4.17 13.67 -13.91
CA ARG A 148 3.72 14.56 -12.86
C ARG A 148 4.96 15.09 -12.15
N SER A 149 5.26 16.37 -12.37
CA SER A 149 6.22 17.09 -11.55
C SER A 149 5.51 17.60 -10.30
N ASN A 150 6.17 17.52 -9.16
CA ASN A 150 5.66 18.16 -7.96
C ASN A 150 5.62 19.69 -8.18
N PRO A 151 4.60 20.41 -7.68
CA PRO A 151 4.56 21.86 -7.80
C PRO A 151 5.77 22.49 -7.10
N PRO A 152 6.29 23.64 -7.57
CA PRO A 152 7.46 24.27 -6.96
C PRO A 152 7.28 24.48 -5.45
N ALA A 153 8.19 23.93 -4.66
CA ALA A 153 8.17 24.03 -3.21
C ALA A 153 9.59 23.93 -2.64
N THR A 154 9.82 24.62 -1.53
CA THR A 154 11.00 24.43 -0.69
C THR A 154 10.70 23.33 0.33
N VAL A 155 11.48 22.25 0.30
CA VAL A 155 11.34 21.11 1.21
C VAL A 155 12.54 21.04 2.14
N ARG A 156 12.27 21.08 3.45
CA ARG A 156 13.29 21.01 4.50
C ARG A 156 12.91 19.95 5.52
N SER A 157 13.89 19.48 6.27
CA SER A 157 13.68 18.61 7.42
C SER A 157 14.59 19.03 8.57
N SER A 158 14.18 18.77 9.81
CA SER A 158 15.05 18.87 10.99
C SER A 158 16.04 17.70 11.08
N MET A 159 15.76 16.59 10.39
CA MET A 159 16.59 15.38 10.38
C MET A 159 17.76 15.52 9.40
N SER A 160 18.88 14.86 9.73
CA SER A 160 20.03 14.76 8.82
C SER A 160 19.73 13.80 7.67
N ALA A 161 20.13 14.16 6.46
CA ALA A 161 19.93 13.33 5.27
C ALA A 161 21.18 12.49 4.94
N SER A 162 20.96 11.27 4.45
CA SER A 162 22.05 10.41 3.97
C SER A 162 22.52 10.86 2.59
N SER A 163 23.77 11.34 2.52
CA SER A 163 24.45 11.67 1.27
C SER A 163 23.59 12.54 0.34
N MET A 164 23.31 12.06 -0.87
CA MET A 164 22.54 12.77 -1.88
C MET A 164 21.01 12.72 -1.69
N HIS A 165 20.47 11.96 -0.73
CA HIS A 165 19.03 11.72 -0.58
C HIS A 165 18.32 12.79 0.27
N THR A 166 18.57 14.06 -0.05
CA THR A 166 18.01 15.20 0.68
C THR A 166 16.49 15.34 0.47
N PRO A 167 15.76 15.96 1.42
CA PRO A 167 14.32 16.22 1.26
C PRO A 167 13.97 16.93 -0.05
N GLN A 168 14.72 17.99 -0.39
CA GLN A 168 14.49 18.77 -1.61
C GLN A 168 14.67 17.93 -2.86
N ARG A 169 15.72 17.10 -2.94
CA ARG A 169 15.95 16.25 -4.11
C ARG A 169 14.87 15.19 -4.24
N GLY A 170 14.45 14.58 -3.13
CA GLY A 170 13.38 13.58 -3.15
C GLY A 170 12.09 14.14 -3.72
N TYR A 171 11.75 15.37 -3.30
CA TYR A 171 10.62 16.11 -3.86
C TYR A 171 10.81 16.50 -5.33
N ASP A 172 11.94 17.09 -5.72
CA ASP A 172 12.13 17.60 -7.09
C ASP A 172 12.25 16.48 -8.14
N LYS A 173 12.87 15.36 -7.77
CA LYS A 173 13.19 14.27 -8.68
C LYS A 173 12.24 13.07 -8.55
N ASN A 174 11.28 13.13 -7.62
CA ASN A 174 10.43 11.98 -7.25
C ASN A 174 11.28 10.74 -6.91
N VAL A 175 12.30 10.92 -6.06
CA VAL A 175 13.18 9.84 -5.58
C VAL A 175 13.09 9.73 -4.06
N ALA A 176 13.61 8.64 -3.49
CA ALA A 176 13.60 8.42 -2.06
C ALA A 176 14.33 9.55 -1.30
N MET A 177 13.74 9.97 -0.17
CA MET A 177 14.38 10.80 0.84
C MET A 177 14.91 9.86 1.93
N TRP A 178 16.17 9.99 2.32
CA TRP A 178 16.74 9.15 3.37
C TRP A 178 17.13 10.03 4.56
N LEU A 179 16.27 10.02 5.58
CA LEU A 179 16.45 10.79 6.81
C LEU A 179 16.92 9.88 7.93
N LEU A 180 17.90 10.35 8.69
CA LEU A 180 18.61 9.59 9.71
C LEU A 180 18.18 10.02 11.11
N ASP A 181 18.18 9.05 12.02
CA ASP A 181 17.94 9.22 13.46
C ASP A 181 16.69 10.05 13.82
N PRO A 182 15.49 9.70 13.30
CA PRO A 182 14.27 10.44 13.61
C PRO A 182 13.96 10.40 15.11
N LYS A 183 13.75 11.58 15.71
CA LYS A 183 13.40 11.79 17.11
C LYS A 183 12.03 12.44 17.25
N GLN A 184 11.46 12.34 18.45
CA GLN A 184 10.23 13.05 18.76
C GLN A 184 10.42 14.55 18.57
N GLY A 185 9.52 15.17 17.80
CA GLY A 185 9.59 16.59 17.44
C GLY A 185 10.24 16.87 16.08
N ASP A 186 10.83 15.86 15.44
CA ASP A 186 11.36 16.02 14.09
C ASP A 186 10.26 16.18 13.03
N TYR A 187 10.58 16.89 11.96
CA TYR A 187 9.63 17.24 10.92
C TYR A 187 10.23 17.25 9.52
N ILE A 188 9.34 17.17 8.53
CA ILE A 188 9.58 17.53 7.14
C ILE A 188 8.58 18.64 6.80
N SER A 189 9.09 19.79 6.34
CA SER A 189 8.28 20.95 5.96
C SER A 189 8.32 21.13 4.44
N ILE A 190 7.15 21.23 3.81
CA ILE A 190 6.99 21.55 2.38
C ILE A 190 6.31 22.91 2.28
N VAL A 191 7.03 23.90 1.75
CA VAL A 191 6.54 25.27 1.57
C VAL A 191 6.39 25.55 0.08
N PHE A 192 5.15 25.55 -0.42
CA PHE A 192 4.87 25.84 -1.83
C PHE A 192 5.12 27.31 -2.14
N GLU A 193 5.75 27.59 -3.28
CA GLU A 193 6.06 28.96 -3.70
C GLU A 193 4.81 29.78 -4.05
N LYS A 194 3.75 29.10 -4.50
CA LYS A 194 2.46 29.68 -4.83
C LYS A 194 1.35 28.89 -4.16
N GLN A 195 0.20 29.52 -4.00
CA GLN A 195 -1.01 28.82 -3.56
C GLN A 195 -1.35 27.70 -4.53
N VAL A 196 -1.46 26.47 -4.02
CA VAL A 196 -1.74 25.26 -4.80
C VAL A 196 -2.87 24.48 -4.15
N ASN A 197 -3.76 23.93 -4.98
CA ASN A 197 -4.78 23.00 -4.53
C ASN A 197 -4.16 21.61 -4.36
N ILE A 198 -3.92 21.23 -3.11
CA ILE A 198 -3.43 19.90 -2.77
C ILE A 198 -4.58 18.91 -2.92
N THR A 199 -4.47 18.03 -3.91
CA THR A 199 -5.49 16.99 -4.19
C THR A 199 -5.22 15.67 -3.48
N GLY A 200 -4.01 15.50 -2.94
CA GLY A 200 -3.62 14.33 -2.17
C GLY A 200 -2.16 14.42 -1.72
N LYS A 201 -1.83 13.75 -0.62
CA LYS A 201 -0.46 13.58 -0.13
C LYS A 201 -0.20 12.08 -0.05
N ILE A 202 0.90 11.62 -0.64
CA ILE A 202 1.38 10.25 -0.49
C ILE A 202 2.72 10.35 0.22
N LEU A 203 2.81 9.71 1.38
CA LEU A 203 4.06 9.49 2.08
C LEU A 203 4.27 7.98 2.13
N THR A 204 5.31 7.50 1.46
CA THR A 204 5.77 6.13 1.57
C THR A 204 6.95 6.13 2.54
N LEU A 205 6.86 5.32 3.59
CA LEU A 205 7.92 5.13 4.58
C LEU A 205 8.39 3.70 4.43
N ASP A 206 9.70 3.53 4.22
CA ASP A 206 10.40 2.25 4.24
C ASP A 206 11.05 2.05 5.62
#